data_AF-A0A9X8UR04-F1
#
_entry.id   AF-A0A9X8UR04-F1
#
_cell.length_a   1.000
_cell.length_b   1.000
_cell.length_c   1.000
_cell.angle_alpha   90.00
_cell.angle_beta   90.00
_cell.angle_gamma   90.00
#
_symmetry.space_group_name_H-M   'P 1'
#
loop_
_entity.id
_entity.type
_entity.pdbx_description
1 polymer ?
#
loop_
_entity_poly.entity_id
_entity_poly.type
_entity_poly.pdbx_seq_one_letter_code
_entity_poly.pdbx_strand_id
1 'polypeptide(L)'
;MTEKSLPVLPPVNAEAAEQMWSAYLVSKGIPRTEAPHYVAESFGDHPALADELLDEMLHGTKRATSSLASDYAYYNERVPQPEDHCIVCDGQGQPRAILRVLSVERSSFFEVDAQFAAAEGEGDLSLEYWRAEHEKFWRRTQKSIGIDWNPEDTAKAGGELVLERFEICWPQEHAD
;
A
#
# COMPACT_ATOMS: atom_id res chain seq x y z
N MET A 1 26.09 -16.09 11.65
CA MET A 1 25.49 -14.74 11.79
C MET A 1 24.01 -14.98 11.93
N THR A 2 23.41 -14.66 13.07
CA THR A 2 21.96 -14.79 13.28
C THR A 2 21.28 -13.80 12.35
N GLU A 3 20.51 -14.29 11.37
CA GLU A 3 19.54 -13.46 10.66
C GLU A 3 18.65 -12.81 11.71
N LYS A 4 18.78 -11.49 11.87
CA LYS A 4 17.86 -10.73 12.70
C LYS A 4 16.55 -10.69 11.92
N SER A 5 15.58 -11.52 12.32
CA SER A 5 14.20 -11.41 11.86
C SER A 5 13.72 -9.98 12.09
N LEU A 6 13.08 -9.39 11.08
CA LEU A 6 12.41 -8.09 11.23
C LEU A 6 11.27 -8.21 12.25
N PRO A 7 10.97 -7.12 12.99
CA PRO A 7 9.80 -7.07 13.85
C PRO A 7 8.53 -7.19 13.02
N VAL A 8 7.58 -8.00 13.50
CA VAL A 8 6.28 -8.21 12.84
C VAL A 8 5.41 -6.96 13.04
N LEU A 9 4.69 -6.56 12.00
CA LEU A 9 3.67 -5.51 12.11
C LEU A 9 2.60 -5.90 13.13
N PRO A 10 2.26 -5.03 14.09
CA PRO A 10 1.12 -5.26 14.96
C PRO A 10 -0.19 -5.19 14.14
N PRO A 11 -1.28 -5.79 14.64
CA PRO A 11 -2.58 -5.63 14.02
C PRO A 11 -3.03 -4.16 14.07
N VAL A 12 -3.79 -3.75 13.06
CA VAL A 12 -4.41 -2.42 13.02
C VAL A 12 -5.33 -2.21 14.23
N ASN A 13 -5.29 -1.01 14.79
CA ASN A 13 -6.22 -0.54 15.80
C ASN A 13 -7.59 -0.29 15.18
N ALA A 14 -8.40 -1.35 15.11
CA ALA A 14 -9.71 -1.32 14.46
C ALA A 14 -10.68 -0.28 15.06
N GLU A 15 -10.61 -0.06 16.38
CA GLU A 15 -11.46 0.95 17.04
C GLU A 15 -11.09 2.37 16.59
N ALA A 16 -9.79 2.70 16.59
CA ALA A 16 -9.33 3.99 16.12
C ALA A 16 -9.59 4.16 14.62
N ALA A 17 -9.45 3.10 13.81
CA ALA A 17 -9.71 3.15 12.37
C ALA A 17 -11.18 3.48 12.09
N GLU A 18 -12.11 2.83 12.80
CA GLU A 18 -13.54 3.12 12.68
C GLU A 18 -13.90 4.54 13.14
N GLN A 19 -13.20 5.07 14.16
CA GLN A 19 -13.36 6.46 14.59
C GLN A 19 -12.88 7.44 13.52
N MET A 20 -11.70 7.20 12.91
CA MET A 20 -11.18 8.03 11.82
C MET A 20 -12.09 7.98 10.59
N TRP A 21 -12.58 6.78 10.23
CA TRP A 21 -13.53 6.60 9.13
C TRP A 21 -14.83 7.39 9.35
N SER A 22 -15.38 7.30 10.57
CA SER A 22 -16.57 8.05 10.96
C SER A 22 -16.37 9.56 10.81
N ALA A 23 -15.23 10.07 11.26
CA ALA A 23 -14.90 11.49 11.18
C ALA A 23 -14.80 11.95 9.72
N TYR A 24 -14.16 11.14 8.87
CA TYR A 24 -14.08 11.41 7.44
C TYR A 24 -15.46 11.45 6.76
N LEU A 25 -16.31 10.45 6.99
CA LEU A 25 -17.66 10.43 6.42
C LEU A 25 -18.47 11.66 6.84
N VAL A 26 -18.40 12.04 8.12
CA VAL A 26 -19.06 13.26 8.63
C VAL A 26 -18.50 14.51 7.95
N SER A 27 -17.18 14.61 7.78
CA SER A 27 -16.53 15.76 7.13
C SER A 27 -16.95 15.94 5.67
N LYS A 28 -17.21 14.83 4.96
CA LYS A 28 -17.66 14.82 3.56
C LYS A 28 -19.18 14.83 3.42
N GLY A 29 -19.93 14.76 4.52
CA GLY A 29 -21.39 14.67 4.51
C GLY A 29 -21.92 13.36 3.91
N ILE A 30 -21.12 12.28 3.93
CA ILE A 30 -21.48 10.98 3.38
C ILE A 30 -22.25 10.17 4.44
N PRO A 31 -23.51 9.76 4.19
CA PRO A 31 -24.22 8.85 5.07
C PRO A 31 -23.54 7.49 5.13
N ARG A 32 -23.57 6.83 6.30
CA ARG A 32 -22.98 5.47 6.46
C ARG A 32 -23.56 4.44 5.49
N THR A 33 -24.81 4.59 5.05
CA THR A 33 -25.47 3.72 4.08
C THR A 33 -24.92 3.86 2.66
N GLU A 34 -24.21 4.94 2.38
CA GLU A 34 -23.58 5.27 1.10
C GLU A 34 -22.05 5.30 1.22
N ALA A 35 -21.51 4.83 2.36
CA ALA A 35 -20.08 4.81 2.58
C ALA A 35 -19.40 3.90 1.54
N PRO A 36 -18.34 4.38 0.87
CA PRO A 36 -17.58 3.55 -0.05
C PRO A 36 -16.89 2.40 0.70
N HIS A 37 -16.47 1.39 -0.06
CA HIS A 37 -15.70 0.29 0.49
C HIS A 37 -14.35 0.82 1.00
N TYR A 38 -13.93 0.34 2.17
CA TYR A 38 -12.63 0.69 2.72
C TYR A 38 -11.93 -0.51 3.35
N VAL A 39 -10.60 -0.44 3.40
CA VAL A 39 -9.74 -1.32 4.21
C VAL A 39 -8.91 -0.47 5.18
N ALA A 40 -8.30 -1.10 6.17
CA ALA A 40 -7.35 -0.45 7.06
C ALA A 40 -6.10 -1.32 7.19
N GLU A 41 -4.93 -0.76 6.90
CA GLU A 41 -3.67 -1.52 6.83
C GLU A 41 -2.45 -0.61 7.06
N SER A 42 -1.32 -1.22 7.40
CA SER A 42 -0.01 -0.57 7.41
C SER A 42 0.75 -0.98 6.16
N PHE A 43 1.38 -0.03 5.47
CA PHE A 43 2.13 -0.33 4.25
C PHE A 43 3.50 -0.93 4.59
N GLY A 44 4.04 -1.80 3.74
CA GLY A 44 5.28 -2.52 4.01
C GLY A 44 5.08 -3.75 4.91
N ASP A 45 6.19 -4.37 5.35
CA ASP A 45 6.18 -5.67 6.05
C ASP A 45 6.70 -5.63 7.49
N HIS A 46 7.09 -4.46 7.98
CA HIS A 46 7.57 -4.26 9.34
C HIS A 46 7.36 -2.81 9.80
N PRO A 47 7.29 -2.53 11.12
CA PRO A 47 6.96 -1.21 11.66
C PRO A 47 7.77 -0.04 11.09
N ALA A 48 9.09 -0.19 10.92
CA ALA A 48 9.93 0.91 10.44
C ALA A 48 9.60 1.31 9.00
N LEU A 49 9.34 0.34 8.12
CA LEU A 49 8.95 0.62 6.74
C LEU A 49 7.53 1.19 6.66
N ALA A 50 6.61 0.76 7.53
CA ALA A 50 5.28 1.38 7.61
C ALA A 50 5.34 2.86 7.99
N ASP A 51 6.18 3.21 8.98
CA ASP A 51 6.39 4.59 9.37
C ASP A 51 7.04 5.41 8.23
N GLU A 52 8.05 4.84 7.55
CA GLU A 52 8.73 5.49 6.41
C GLU A 52 7.79 5.75 5.24
N LEU A 53 7.04 4.74 4.79
CA LEU A 53 6.11 4.87 3.66
C LEU A 53 4.97 5.85 3.97
N LEU A 54 4.49 5.88 5.22
CA LEU A 54 3.50 6.85 5.65
C LEU A 54 4.07 8.28 5.64
N ASP A 55 5.31 8.48 6.08
CA ASP A 55 5.99 9.77 6.02
C ASP A 55 6.10 10.28 4.57
N GLU A 56 6.47 9.40 3.64
CA GLU A 56 6.54 9.72 2.21
C GLU A 56 5.17 10.08 1.60
N MET A 57 4.07 9.56 2.14
CA MET A 57 2.72 9.99 1.74
C MET A 57 2.40 11.38 2.29
N LEU A 58 2.56 11.57 3.60
CA LEU A 58 2.09 12.76 4.33
C LEU A 58 2.97 14.00 4.08
N HIS A 59 4.27 13.79 3.89
CA HIS A 59 5.29 14.83 3.82
C HIS A 59 6.14 14.76 2.55
N GLY A 60 6.12 13.62 1.85
CA GLY A 60 6.78 13.42 0.55
C GLY A 60 5.82 13.54 -0.63
N THR A 61 6.15 12.82 -1.70
CA THR A 61 5.40 12.84 -2.97
C THR A 61 4.73 11.51 -3.32
N LYS A 62 4.68 10.55 -2.37
CA LYS A 62 4.11 9.22 -2.63
C LYS A 62 2.60 9.32 -2.89
N ARG A 63 2.20 8.98 -4.12
CA ARG A 63 0.82 8.96 -4.65
C ARG A 63 0.52 7.72 -5.48
N ALA A 64 1.36 6.70 -5.38
CA ALA A 64 1.18 5.40 -5.98
C ALA A 64 1.72 4.30 -5.05
N THR A 65 1.19 3.09 -5.22
CA THR A 65 1.63 1.88 -4.52
C THR A 65 1.51 0.66 -5.43
N SER A 66 2.28 -0.38 -5.15
CA SER A 66 2.22 -1.63 -5.89
C SER A 66 2.18 -2.87 -4.99
N SER A 67 1.45 -3.89 -5.44
CA SER A 67 1.30 -5.17 -4.75
C SER A 67 1.31 -6.33 -5.75
N LEU A 68 1.45 -7.58 -5.28
CA LEU A 68 1.37 -8.75 -6.15
C LEU A 68 -0.09 -9.18 -6.30
N ALA A 69 -0.54 -9.41 -7.54
CA ALA A 69 -1.88 -9.96 -7.80
C ALA A 69 -2.11 -11.31 -7.10
N SER A 70 -1.04 -12.09 -6.92
CA SER A 70 -1.08 -13.38 -6.22
C SER A 70 -1.40 -13.24 -4.73
N ASP A 71 -1.07 -12.12 -4.09
CA ASP A 71 -1.30 -11.92 -2.66
C ASP A 71 -2.81 -11.86 -2.37
N TYR A 72 -3.58 -11.17 -3.21
CA TYR A 72 -5.04 -11.13 -3.07
C TYR A 72 -5.68 -12.52 -3.15
N ALA A 73 -5.19 -13.39 -4.04
CA ALA A 73 -5.67 -14.77 -4.13
C ALA A 73 -5.24 -15.61 -2.92
N TYR A 74 -4.01 -15.40 -2.42
CA TYR A 74 -3.46 -16.13 -1.28
C TYR A 74 -4.18 -15.79 0.03
N TYR A 75 -4.40 -14.49 0.30
CA TYR A 75 -5.08 -14.00 1.50
C TYR A 75 -6.62 -13.99 1.39
N ASN A 76 -7.17 -14.41 0.24
CA ASN A 76 -8.60 -14.36 -0.06
C ASN A 76 -9.17 -12.94 0.11
N GLU A 77 -8.44 -11.96 -0.41
CA GLU A 77 -8.76 -10.55 -0.40
C GLU A 77 -9.24 -10.10 -1.78
N ARG A 78 -10.00 -9.01 -1.80
CA ARG A 78 -10.48 -8.40 -3.04
C ARG A 78 -9.39 -7.48 -3.59
N VAL A 79 -9.12 -7.56 -4.89
CA VAL A 79 -8.27 -6.58 -5.59
C VAL A 79 -8.94 -5.19 -5.53
N PRO A 80 -8.19 -4.14 -5.16
CA PRO A 80 -8.71 -2.78 -5.05
C PRO A 80 -9.34 -2.31 -6.37
N GLN A 81 -10.29 -1.40 -6.26
CA GLN A 81 -10.97 -0.76 -7.39
C GLN A 81 -10.89 0.76 -7.24
N PRO A 82 -10.99 1.51 -8.35
CA PRO A 82 -11.20 2.95 -8.27
C PRO A 82 -12.36 3.31 -7.33
N GLU A 83 -12.19 4.38 -6.57
CA GLU A 83 -13.07 4.86 -5.50
C GLU A 83 -13.09 4.03 -4.20
N ASP A 84 -12.38 2.90 -4.11
CA ASP A 84 -12.13 2.26 -2.82
C ASP A 84 -11.22 3.16 -1.95
N HIS A 85 -11.38 3.08 -0.63
CA HIS A 85 -10.56 3.82 0.34
C HIS A 85 -9.63 2.90 1.12
N CYS A 86 -8.49 3.44 1.54
CA CYS A 86 -7.57 2.76 2.44
C CYS A 86 -7.24 3.66 3.62
N ILE A 87 -7.49 3.19 4.83
CA ILE A 87 -7.03 3.83 6.07
C ILE A 87 -5.61 3.35 6.33
N VAL A 88 -4.63 4.22 6.07
CA VAL A 88 -3.22 3.90 6.25
C VAL A 88 -2.84 4.08 7.71
N CYS A 89 -2.25 3.05 8.27
CA CYS A 89 -1.79 2.98 9.65
C CYS A 89 -0.27 3.06 9.74
N ASP A 90 0.23 3.62 10.83
CA ASP A 90 1.66 3.64 11.15
C ASP A 90 2.18 2.25 11.57
N GLY A 91 3.47 2.15 11.87
CA GLY A 91 4.13 0.92 12.30
C GLY A 91 3.64 0.37 13.65
N GLN A 92 2.79 1.12 14.37
CA GLN A 92 2.12 0.68 15.59
C GLN A 92 0.64 0.33 15.36
N GLY A 93 0.20 0.30 14.10
CA GLY A 93 -1.17 0.01 13.71
C GLY A 93 -2.15 1.14 14.03
N GLN A 94 -1.68 2.35 14.32
CA GLN A 94 -2.58 3.49 14.54
C GLN A 94 -2.92 4.15 13.21
N PRO A 95 -4.20 4.45 12.93
CA PRO A 95 -4.62 5.07 11.66
C PRO A 95 -4.15 6.53 11.60
N ARG A 96 -3.61 6.94 10.45
CA ARG A 96 -2.97 8.25 10.26
C ARG A 96 -3.47 9.00 9.03
N ALA A 97 -3.89 8.29 7.99
CA ALA A 97 -4.41 8.89 6.76
C ALA A 97 -5.53 8.06 6.16
N ILE A 98 -6.34 8.67 5.30
CA ILE A 98 -7.26 7.97 4.41
C ILE A 98 -6.90 8.34 2.97
N LEU A 99 -6.66 7.31 2.17
CA LEU A 99 -6.42 7.40 0.74
C LEU A 99 -7.69 7.05 -0.02
N ARG A 100 -7.83 7.57 -1.24
CA ARG A 100 -8.80 7.11 -2.24
C ARG A 100 -8.07 6.64 -3.48
N VAL A 101 -8.39 5.44 -3.93
CA VAL A 101 -7.84 4.86 -5.15
C VAL A 101 -8.43 5.58 -6.37
N LEU A 102 -7.57 6.14 -7.22
CA LEU A 102 -7.93 6.85 -8.43
C LEU A 102 -7.91 5.94 -9.65
N SER A 103 -6.91 5.05 -9.74
CA SER A 103 -6.80 4.08 -10.82
C SER A 103 -6.12 2.81 -10.34
N VAL A 104 -6.48 1.70 -10.99
CA VAL A 104 -5.87 0.39 -10.77
C VAL A 104 -5.49 -0.17 -12.13
N GLU A 105 -4.21 -0.50 -12.29
CA GLU A 105 -3.64 -1.06 -13.50
C GLU A 105 -2.93 -2.38 -13.18
N ARG A 106 -2.73 -3.22 -14.19
CA ARG A 106 -1.93 -4.43 -14.07
C ARG A 106 -0.72 -4.32 -14.99
N SER A 107 0.45 -4.64 -14.46
CA SER A 107 1.69 -4.57 -15.23
C SER A 107 2.66 -5.64 -14.78
N SER A 108 3.59 -6.01 -15.66
CA SER A 108 4.75 -6.80 -15.23
C SER A 108 5.78 -5.90 -14.55
N PHE A 109 6.63 -6.48 -13.70
CA PHE A 109 7.75 -5.79 -13.04
C PHE A 109 8.65 -5.04 -14.01
N PHE A 110 8.83 -5.59 -15.22
CA PHE A 110 9.70 -5.01 -16.24
C PHE A 110 9.05 -3.87 -17.04
N GLU A 111 7.71 -3.80 -17.03
CA GLU A 111 6.94 -2.78 -17.76
C GLU A 111 6.54 -1.58 -16.89
N VAL A 112 6.80 -1.63 -15.57
CA VAL A 112 6.72 -0.44 -14.73
C VAL A 112 7.66 0.63 -15.28
N ASP A 113 7.10 1.82 -15.53
CA ASP A 113 7.84 2.95 -16.08
C ASP A 113 8.38 3.88 -14.98
N ALA A 114 9.26 4.79 -15.39
CA ALA A 114 9.87 5.75 -14.46
C ALA A 114 8.86 6.76 -13.88
N GLN A 115 7.74 6.99 -14.56
CA GLN A 115 6.71 7.91 -14.07
C GLN A 115 5.94 7.28 -12.91
N PHE A 116 5.64 5.99 -12.98
CA PHE A 116 5.04 5.25 -11.88
C PHE A 116 6.01 5.12 -10.71
N ALA A 117 7.27 4.73 -10.95
CA ALA A 117 8.29 4.65 -9.92
C ALA A 117 8.48 5.99 -9.18
N ALA A 118 8.53 7.11 -9.89
CA ALA A 118 8.60 8.44 -9.27
C ALA A 118 7.33 8.80 -8.48
N ALA A 119 6.15 8.32 -8.90
CA ALA A 119 4.90 8.53 -8.17
C ALA A 119 4.80 7.67 -6.90
N GLU A 120 5.51 6.55 -6.83
CA GLU A 120 5.68 5.79 -5.57
C GLU A 120 6.51 6.58 -4.55
N GLY A 121 7.24 7.62 -4.96
CA GLY A 121 7.80 8.64 -4.08
C GLY A 121 9.01 8.21 -3.24
N GLU A 122 9.48 6.97 -3.38
CA GLU A 122 10.52 6.40 -2.52
C GLU A 122 11.94 6.69 -3.03
N GLY A 123 12.89 6.82 -2.08
CA GLY A 123 14.32 6.89 -2.37
C GLY A 123 14.71 8.09 -3.23
N ASP A 124 15.41 7.82 -4.34
CA ASP A 124 15.86 8.85 -5.28
C ASP A 124 14.90 9.07 -6.46
N LEU A 125 13.68 8.53 -6.37
CA LEU A 125 12.62 8.57 -7.39
C LEU A 125 12.97 7.88 -8.70
N SER A 126 14.08 7.12 -8.75
CA SER A 126 14.50 6.40 -9.96
C SER A 126 13.79 5.06 -10.11
N LEU A 127 13.64 4.62 -11.37
CA LEU A 127 13.15 3.28 -11.68
C LEU A 127 14.12 2.20 -11.20
N GLU A 128 15.42 2.48 -11.22
CA GLU A 128 16.47 1.59 -10.72
C GLU A 128 16.32 1.34 -9.22
N TYR A 129 16.10 2.39 -8.42
CA TYR A 129 15.82 2.27 -6.99
C TYR A 129 14.55 1.48 -6.74
N TRP A 130 13.46 1.84 -7.42
CA TRP A 130 12.16 1.16 -7.29
C TRP A 130 12.32 -0.34 -7.54
N ARG A 131 12.96 -0.75 -8.64
CA ARG A 131 13.19 -2.17 -8.96
C ARG A 131 14.02 -2.87 -7.88
N ALA A 132 15.10 -2.24 -7.43
CA ALA A 132 15.99 -2.85 -6.45
C ALA A 132 15.29 -3.09 -5.10
N GLU A 133 14.51 -2.14 -4.60
CA GLU A 133 13.82 -2.29 -3.31
C GLU A 133 12.59 -3.18 -3.40
N HIS A 134 11.79 -3.08 -4.47
CA HIS A 134 10.62 -3.92 -4.65
C HIS A 134 10.99 -5.39 -4.86
N GLU A 135 12.07 -5.69 -5.58
CA GLU A 135 12.56 -7.07 -5.70
C GLU A 135 12.97 -7.64 -4.32
N LYS A 136 13.68 -6.86 -3.49
CA LYS A 136 14.03 -7.29 -2.13
C LYS A 136 12.79 -7.48 -1.26
N PHE A 137 11.83 -6.58 -1.37
CA PHE A 137 10.57 -6.62 -0.63
C PHE A 137 9.78 -7.88 -0.96
N TRP A 138 9.44 -8.11 -2.23
CA TRP A 138 8.66 -9.28 -2.64
C TRP A 138 9.39 -10.60 -2.41
N ARG A 139 10.71 -10.67 -2.64
CA ARG A 139 11.48 -11.87 -2.27
C ARG A 139 11.35 -12.19 -0.79
N ARG A 140 11.37 -11.17 0.08
CA ARG A 140 11.28 -11.35 1.54
C ARG A 140 9.86 -11.72 1.97
N THR A 141 8.84 -10.99 1.51
CA THR A 141 7.45 -11.23 1.91
C THR A 141 6.93 -12.56 1.36
N GLN A 142 7.22 -12.90 0.11
CA GLN A 142 6.83 -14.18 -0.48
C GLN A 142 7.54 -15.36 0.20
N LYS A 143 8.81 -15.20 0.58
CA LYS A 143 9.54 -16.24 1.32
C LYS A 143 8.91 -16.52 2.69
N SER A 144 8.35 -15.50 3.34
CA SER A 144 7.67 -15.64 4.64
C SER A 144 6.44 -16.56 4.58
N ILE A 145 5.79 -16.66 3.41
CA ILE A 145 4.66 -17.54 3.15
C ILE A 145 5.05 -18.81 2.37
N GLY A 146 6.35 -19.09 2.25
CA GLY A 146 6.89 -20.30 1.65
C GLY A 146 6.96 -20.29 0.11
N ILE A 147 6.88 -19.11 -0.51
CA ILE A 147 6.95 -18.93 -1.96
C ILE A 147 8.32 -18.37 -2.35
N ASP A 148 8.99 -19.02 -3.31
CA ASP A 148 10.21 -18.50 -3.92
C ASP A 148 9.87 -17.64 -5.14
N TRP A 149 9.63 -16.34 -4.91
CA TRP A 149 9.23 -15.39 -5.95
C TRP A 149 10.41 -14.82 -6.74
N ASN A 150 10.20 -14.59 -8.04
CA ASN A 150 11.11 -13.86 -8.91
C ASN A 150 10.35 -12.83 -9.78
N PRO A 151 11.02 -11.74 -10.23
CA PRO A 151 10.40 -10.74 -11.10
C PRO A 151 9.72 -11.32 -12.36
N GLU A 152 10.26 -12.39 -12.94
CA GLU A 152 9.71 -13.08 -14.11
C GLU A 152 8.33 -13.71 -13.86
N ASP A 153 7.96 -13.96 -12.61
CA ASP A 153 6.63 -14.45 -12.27
C ASP A 153 5.55 -13.44 -12.61
N THR A 154 5.90 -12.13 -12.66
CA THR A 154 4.98 -11.05 -13.03
C THR A 154 4.58 -11.02 -14.51
N ALA A 155 5.28 -11.77 -15.36
CA ALA A 155 4.93 -11.92 -16.77
C ALA A 155 3.87 -13.02 -17.02
N LYS A 156 3.47 -13.75 -15.97
CA LYS A 156 2.50 -14.85 -16.06
C LYS A 156 1.11 -14.35 -15.66
N ALA A 157 0.08 -14.93 -16.26
CA ALA A 157 -1.31 -14.63 -15.91
C ALA A 157 -1.56 -14.89 -14.41
N GLY A 158 -2.02 -13.87 -13.69
CA GLY A 158 -2.26 -13.91 -12.25
C GLY A 158 -1.04 -13.64 -11.38
N GLY A 159 0.15 -13.45 -11.97
CA GLY A 159 1.37 -13.05 -11.27
C GLY A 159 1.65 -11.55 -11.36
N GLU A 160 0.84 -10.78 -12.11
CA GLU A 160 1.09 -9.37 -12.41
C GLU A 160 1.18 -8.53 -11.13
N LEU A 161 1.80 -7.37 -11.24
CA LEU A 161 1.67 -6.33 -10.23
C LEU A 161 0.28 -5.69 -10.35
N VAL A 162 -0.31 -5.34 -9.22
CA VAL A 162 -1.44 -4.42 -9.14
C VAL A 162 -0.85 -3.06 -8.80
N LEU A 163 -1.04 -2.11 -9.71
CA LEU A 163 -0.51 -0.76 -9.62
C LEU A 163 -1.65 0.20 -9.29
N GLU A 164 -1.56 0.87 -8.16
CA GLU A 164 -2.59 1.80 -7.71
C GLU A 164 -2.04 3.22 -7.74
N ARG A 165 -2.84 4.16 -8.26
CA ARG A 165 -2.65 5.60 -8.02
C ARG A 165 -3.70 6.06 -7.04
N PHE A 166 -3.32 6.93 -6.11
CA PHE A 166 -4.22 7.41 -5.08
C PHE A 166 -4.02 8.90 -4.79
N GLU A 167 -4.99 9.47 -4.12
CA GLU A 167 -4.91 10.77 -3.45
C GLU A 167 -5.11 10.60 -1.95
N ILE A 168 -4.57 11.53 -1.16
CA ILE A 168 -4.88 11.65 0.26
C ILE A 168 -6.18 12.44 0.39
N CYS A 169 -7.17 11.88 1.08
CA CYS A 169 -8.47 12.52 1.31
C CYS A 169 -8.64 13.06 2.72
N TRP A 170 -7.87 12.52 3.68
CA TRP A 170 -7.97 12.83 5.10
C TRP A 170 -6.66 12.52 5.83
N PRO A 171 -6.25 13.31 6.84
CA PRO A 171 -6.93 14.51 7.35
C PRO A 171 -6.76 15.72 6.41
N GLN A 172 -7.56 16.77 6.60
CA GLN A 172 -7.70 17.88 5.66
C GLN A 172 -6.39 18.64 5.39
N GLU A 173 -5.48 18.67 6.36
CA GLU A 173 -4.16 19.28 6.25
C GLU A 173 -3.20 18.57 5.28
N HIS A 174 -3.47 17.30 4.96
CA HIS A 174 -2.67 16.50 4.03
C HIS A 174 -3.44 16.15 2.74
N ALA A 175 -4.71 16.54 2.64
CA ALA A 175 -5.54 16.20 1.50
C ALA A 175 -5.10 16.93 0.23
N ASP A 176 -5.13 16.22 -0.91
CA ASP A 176 -4.78 16.74 -2.24
C ASP A 176 -5.86 17.66 -2.85
#